data_AF-V4QFV8-F1
#
_entry.id   AF-V4QFV8-F1
#
_cell.length_a   1.000
_cell.length_b   1.000
_cell.length_c   1.000
_cell.angle_alpha   90.00
_cell.angle_beta   90.00
_cell.angle_gamma   90.00
#
_symmetry.space_group_name_H-M   'P 1'
#
loop_
_entity.id
_entity.type
_entity.pdbx_description
1 polymer ?
#
loop_
_entity_poly.entity_id
_entity_poly.type
_entity_poly.pdbx_seq_one_letter_code
_entity_poly.pdbx_strand_id
1 'polypeptide(L)' 'MLTKRFLLLSGLALWAMPQTGVAENSYKPKTPQKYIRGKRGGCYYINKNGNKTYVDRSLCK' A
#
# COMPACT_ATOMS: atom_id res chain seq x y z
N MET A 1 -16.18 22.99 -51.21
CA MET A 1 -15.84 22.71 -49.80
C MET A 1 -16.00 21.22 -49.56
N LEU A 2 -15.19 20.48 -48.85
CA LEU A 2 -13.77 20.55 -48.48
C LEU A 2 -13.48 19.09 -48.14
N THR A 3 -12.41 18.59 -48.74
CA THR A 3 -11.95 17.22 -48.58
C THR A 3 -11.57 16.90 -47.14
N LYS A 4 -11.85 15.65 -46.76
CA LYS A 4 -10.92 14.76 -46.04
C LYS A 4 -10.63 15.06 -44.56
N ARG A 5 -10.99 14.03 -43.79
CA ARG A 5 -10.14 13.30 -42.83
C ARG A 5 -9.92 13.98 -41.48
N PHE A 6 -10.62 13.38 -40.50
CA PHE A 6 -10.24 13.26 -39.10
C PHE A 6 -8.71 13.35 -38.94
N LEU A 7 -8.26 14.49 -38.40
CA LEU A 7 -6.88 14.69 -38.00
C LEU A 7 -6.59 13.78 -36.82
N LEU A 8 -5.76 12.77 -37.07
CA LEU A 8 -4.92 12.15 -36.06
C LEU A 8 -4.02 13.26 -35.49
N LEU A 9 -4.27 13.67 -34.25
CA LEU A 9 -3.32 14.43 -33.46
C LEU A 9 -2.99 13.60 -32.21
N SER A 10 -1.86 12.89 -32.30
CA SER A 10 -0.84 12.75 -31.25
C SER A 10 -1.36 12.95 -29.82
N GLY A 11 -1.52 11.94 -28.97
CA GLY A 11 -0.54 10.90 -28.72
C GLY A 11 0.78 11.53 -28.25
N LEU A 12 1.01 11.57 -26.93
CA LEU A 12 2.24 11.92 -26.17
C LEU A 12 2.02 13.01 -25.10
N ALA A 13 1.11 12.76 -24.16
CA ALA A 13 1.26 13.34 -22.83
C ALA A 13 2.24 12.45 -22.05
N LEU A 14 3.54 12.75 -22.20
CA LEU A 14 4.63 12.30 -21.32
C LEU A 14 4.42 12.89 -19.92
N TRP A 15 3.38 12.46 -19.20
CA TRP A 15 3.38 12.59 -17.75
C TRP A 15 4.17 11.40 -17.25
N ALA A 16 5.49 11.56 -17.23
CA ALA A 16 6.41 10.70 -16.53
C ALA A 16 6.04 10.73 -15.04
N MET A 17 5.01 9.97 -14.66
CA MET A 17 4.71 9.71 -13.27
C MET A 17 5.89 8.93 -12.71
N PRO A 18 6.61 9.45 -11.70
CA PRO A 18 7.62 8.66 -11.04
C PRO A 18 6.89 7.48 -10.38
N GLN A 19 7.10 6.28 -10.91
CA GLN A 19 6.66 5.05 -10.25
C GLN A 19 7.53 4.87 -9.01
N THR A 20 7.14 5.51 -7.90
CA THR A 20 7.67 5.18 -6.59
C THR A 20 7.20 3.76 -6.27
N GLY A 21 8.01 2.77 -6.64
CA GLY A 21 7.74 1.38 -6.31
C GLY A 21 7.72 1.23 -4.79
N VAL A 22 6.53 1.16 -4.21
CA VAL A 22 6.36 0.82 -2.79
C VAL A 22 6.45 -0.70 -2.70
N ALA A 23 7.58 -1.21 -2.20
CA ALA A 23 7.72 -2.64 -1.97
C ALA A 23 6.78 -3.06 -0.82
N GLU A 24 5.60 -3.57 -1.14
CA GLU A 24 4.70 -4.16 -0.14
C GLU A 24 5.25 -5.52 0.32
N ASN A 25 5.76 -5.58 1.56
CA ASN A 25 6.06 -6.84 2.21
C ASN A 25 4.74 -7.56 2.57
N SER A 26 4.27 -8.44 1.69
CA SER A 26 3.15 -9.35 1.97
C SER A 26 3.59 -10.51 2.88
N TYR A 27 4.09 -10.20 4.07
CA TYR A 27 4.36 -11.21 5.07
C TYR A 27 3.03 -11.81 5.55
N LYS A 28 2.80 -13.08 5.23
CA LYS A 28 1.64 -13.84 5.72
C LYS A 28 2.10 -14.71 6.88
N PRO A 29 1.73 -14.39 8.14
CA PRO A 29 2.08 -15.24 9.27
C PRO A 29 1.37 -16.59 9.14
N LYS A 30 2.08 -17.69 9.48
CA LYS A 30 1.53 -19.06 9.44
C LYS A 30 0.35 -19.25 10.40
N THR A 31 0.26 -18.42 11.44
CA THR A 31 -0.84 -18.41 12.40
C THR A 31 -1.45 -17.00 12.46
N PRO A 32 -2.77 -16.88 12.66
CA PRO A 32 -3.40 -15.58 12.87
C PRO A 32 -2.81 -14.96 14.14
N GLN A 33 -1.95 -13.97 13.97
CA GLN A 33 -1.35 -13.21 15.05
C GLN A 33 -2.47 -12.45 15.78
N LYS A 34 -2.62 -12.65 17.09
CA LYS A 34 -3.57 -11.86 17.89
C LYS A 34 -3.02 -10.46 18.10
N TYR A 35 -3.64 -9.47 17.44
CA TYR A 35 -3.34 -8.06 17.65
C TYR A 35 -4.23 -7.47 18.74
N ILE A 36 -3.63 -6.73 19.67
CA ILE A 36 -4.32 -6.10 20.80
C ILE A 36 -4.20 -4.59 20.66
N ARG A 37 -5.29 -3.85 20.88
CA ARG A 37 -5.26 -2.38 20.83
C ARG A 37 -4.37 -1.84 21.95
N GLY A 38 -3.41 -1.00 21.58
CA GLY A 38 -2.44 -0.42 22.50
C GLY A 38 -2.77 1.03 22.89
N LYS A 39 -2.20 1.48 24.01
CA LYS A 39 -2.39 2.83 24.55
C LYS A 39 -1.85 3.94 23.64
N ARG A 40 -0.90 3.60 22.74
CA ARG A 40 -0.23 4.52 21.80
C ARG A 40 -1.03 4.77 20.51
N GLY A 41 -2.29 4.32 20.46
CA GLY A 41 -3.15 4.54 19.30
C GLY A 41 -2.98 3.55 18.14
N GLY A 42 -2.06 2.61 18.22
CA GLY A 42 -1.91 1.48 17.29
C GLY A 42 -2.33 0.14 17.91
N CYS A 43 -2.06 -0.95 17.21
CA CYS A 43 -2.17 -2.30 17.76
C CYS A 43 -0.78 -2.81 18.17
N TYR A 44 -0.72 -3.86 18.96
CA TYR A 44 0.53 -4.55 19.26
C TYR A 44 0.35 -6.07 19.28
N TYR A 45 1.45 -6.79 19.10
CA TYR A 45 1.55 -8.22 19.39
C TYR A 45 2.74 -8.49 20.32
N ILE A 46 2.75 -9.66 20.96
CA ILE A 46 3.89 -10.16 21.72
C ILE A 46 4.80 -10.92 20.77
N ASN A 47 6.02 -10.45 20.57
CA ASN A 47 6.98 -11.12 19.71
C ASN A 47 7.57 -12.37 20.40
N LYS A 48 8.39 -13.14 19.68
CA LYS A 48 9.01 -14.38 20.20
C LYS A 48 9.90 -14.15 21.44
N ASN A 49 10.35 -12.92 21.67
CA ASN A 49 11.16 -12.52 22.81
C ASN A 49 10.31 -12.04 24.01
N GLY A 50 8.98 -12.04 23.90
CA GLY A 50 8.07 -11.55 24.95
C GLY A 50 7.82 -10.04 24.94
N ASN A 51 8.39 -9.30 23.99
CA ASN A 51 8.27 -7.85 23.93
C ASN A 51 7.04 -7.41 23.10
N LYS A 52 6.52 -6.22 23.43
CA LYS A 52 5.42 -5.59 22.67
C LYS A 52 5.98 -4.92 21.42
N THR A 53 5.57 -5.38 20.25
CA THR A 53 5.83 -4.70 18.98
C THR A 53 4.56 -3.99 18.52
N TYR A 54 4.64 -2.68 18.36
CA TYR A 54 3.53 -1.87 17.87
C TYR A 54 3.47 -1.86 16.34
N VAL A 55 2.26 -1.88 15.81
CA VAL A 55 1.94 -1.90 14.39
C VAL A 55 0.72 -1.03 14.11
N ASP A 56 0.38 -0.88 12.83
CA ASP A 56 -0.76 -0.06 12.39
C ASP A 56 -2.09 -0.48 13.03
N ARG A 57 -2.95 0.52 13.21
CA ARG A 57 -4.25 0.37 13.88
C ARG A 57 -5.23 -0.50 13.09
N SER A 58 -5.02 -0.65 11.78
CA SER A 58 -5.85 -1.48 10.89
C SER A 58 -5.74 -2.97 11.17
N LEU A 59 -4.73 -3.40 11.92
CA LEU A 59 -4.46 -4.82 12.18
C LEU A 59 -5.26 -5.40 13.34
N CYS A 60 -5.76 -4.57 14.26
CA CYS A 60 -6.71 -4.98 15.28
C CYS A 60 -8.13 -4.68 14.80
N LYS A 61 -8.94 -5.74 14.70
CA LYS A 61 -10.37 -5.69 14.41
C LYS A 61 -11.14 -5.69 15.72
#